data_AF-A0A8T0PZ30-F1
#
_entry.id   AF-A0A8T0PZ30-F1
#
_cell.length_a   1.000
_cell.length_b   1.000
_cell.length_c   1.000
_cell.angle_alpha   90.00
_cell.angle_beta   90.00
_cell.angle_gamma   90.00
#
_symmetry.space_group_name_H-M   'P 1'
#
loop_
_entity.id
_entity.type
_entity.pdbx_description
1 polymer ?
#
loop_
_entity_poly.entity_id
_entity_poly.type
_entity_poly.pdbx_seq_one_letter_code
_entity_poly.pdbx_strand_id
1 'polypeptide(L)'
;STIFFESKEITLTAHEVAAGMVMGRSLGTNAMHLGTYVLSQDPRKKRTKIMSPWVLILFPVHQENTAQPGGDGHWFAFAVNIPDKKFQIIYSLRNSNNAELRWK
;
A
#
# COMPACT_ATOMS: atom_id res chain seq x y z
N SER A 1 6.93 -10.30 23.67
CA SER A 1 5.93 -9.41 23.03
C SER A 1 4.72 -10.24 22.62
N THR A 2 3.50 -9.75 22.87
CA THR A 2 2.26 -10.44 22.51
C THR A 2 2.04 -10.40 21.00
N ILE A 3 1.77 -11.56 20.39
CA ILE A 3 1.36 -11.65 18.98
C ILE A 3 0.02 -10.94 18.83
N PHE A 4 -0.04 -9.98 17.91
CA PHE A 4 -1.26 -9.23 17.61
C PHE A 4 -1.95 -9.78 16.35
N PHE A 5 -1.14 -10.18 15.36
CA PHE A 5 -1.63 -10.69 14.09
C PHE A 5 -0.76 -11.84 13.60
N GLU A 6 -1.40 -12.89 13.11
CA GLU A 6 -0.73 -14.05 12.53
C GLU A 6 -1.51 -14.58 11.32
N SER A 7 -0.76 -14.89 10.27
CA SER A 7 -1.22 -15.48 9.03
C SER A 7 -0.11 -16.39 8.48
N LYS A 8 -0.33 -17.03 7.33
CA LYS A 8 0.73 -17.85 6.71
C LYS A 8 1.89 -17.01 6.20
N GLU A 9 1.64 -15.74 5.88
CA GLU A 9 2.57 -14.83 5.23
C GLU A 9 3.18 -13.79 6.18
N ILE A 10 2.48 -13.47 7.28
CA ILE A 10 2.81 -12.35 8.17
C ILE A 10 2.51 -12.73 9.61
N THR A 11 3.49 -12.56 10.50
CA THR A 11 3.32 -12.58 11.95
C THR A 11 3.83 -11.26 12.52
N LEU A 12 3.00 -10.56 13.27
CA LEU A 12 3.30 -9.25 13.84
C LEU A 12 2.90 -9.19 15.31
N THR A 13 3.78 -8.60 16.11
CA THR A 13 3.50 -8.27 17.51
C THR A 13 2.77 -6.93 17.62
N ALA A 14 2.09 -6.71 18.75
CA ALA A 14 1.43 -5.43 19.02
C ALA A 14 2.40 -4.23 18.96
N HIS A 15 3.64 -4.44 19.42
CA HIS A 15 4.69 -3.42 19.38
C HIS A 15 5.08 -3.04 17.95
N GLU A 16 5.27 -4.02 17.06
CA GLU A 16 5.64 -3.77 15.66
C GLU A 16 4.54 -3.04 14.89
N VAL A 17 3.27 -3.37 15.17
CA VAL A 17 2.13 -2.65 14.57
C VAL A 17 2.08 -1.21 15.11
N ALA A 18 2.18 -1.02 16.42
CA ALA A 18 2.15 0.30 17.04
C ALA A 18 3.30 1.19 16.54
N ALA A 19 4.53 0.65 16.47
CA ALA A 19 5.69 1.35 15.92
C ALA A 19 5.50 1.75 14.45
N GLY A 20 4.77 0.93 13.67
CA GLY A 20 4.43 1.23 12.28
C GLY A 20 3.27 2.22 12.08
N MET A 21 2.57 2.62 13.15
CA MET A 21 1.39 3.49 13.11
C MET A 21 1.53 4.76 13.96
N VAL A 22 2.78 5.17 14.26
CA VAL A 22 3.04 6.38 15.06
C VAL A 22 2.45 7.61 14.37
N MET A 23 1.61 8.36 15.08
CA MET A 23 0.97 9.56 14.53
C MET A 23 2.00 10.62 14.13
N GLY A 24 1.73 11.29 13.02
CA GLY A 24 2.65 12.29 12.46
C GLY A 24 3.87 11.70 11.77
N ARG A 25 3.96 10.36 11.66
CA ARG A 25 4.97 9.65 10.87
C ARG A 25 4.34 8.96 9.67
N SER A 26 5.15 8.66 8.67
CA SER A 26 4.77 7.76 7.59
C SER A 26 4.54 6.35 8.14
N LEU A 27 3.59 5.61 7.53
CA LEU A 27 3.31 4.24 7.94
C LEU A 27 4.54 3.36 7.74
N GLY A 28 4.83 2.52 8.73
CA GLY A 28 5.87 1.50 8.59
C GLY A 28 5.44 0.37 7.66
N THR A 29 6.41 -0.34 7.07
CA THR A 29 6.16 -1.49 6.18
C THR A 29 5.26 -2.54 6.81
N ASN A 30 5.39 -2.79 8.12
CA ASN A 30 4.54 -3.74 8.84
C ASN A 30 3.06 -3.33 8.84
N ALA A 31 2.77 -2.05 9.09
CA ALA A 31 1.40 -1.52 9.05
C ALA A 31 0.82 -1.55 7.64
N MET A 32 1.62 -1.20 6.63
CA MET A 32 1.22 -1.29 5.21
C MET A 32 0.96 -2.72 4.77
N HIS A 33 1.81 -3.67 5.17
CA HIS A 33 1.67 -5.08 4.82
C HIS A 33 0.42 -5.68 5.48
N LEU A 34 0.17 -5.37 6.76
CA LEU A 34 -1.03 -5.78 7.47
C LEU A 34 -2.30 -5.22 6.81
N GLY A 35 -2.34 -3.91 6.50
CA GLY A 35 -3.49 -3.28 5.84
C GLY A 35 -3.77 -3.88 4.46
N THR A 36 -2.72 -4.12 3.67
CA THR A 36 -2.82 -4.77 2.36
C THR A 36 -3.32 -6.21 2.49
N TYR A 37 -2.84 -6.94 3.49
CA TYR A 37 -3.32 -8.29 3.78
C TYR A 37 -4.80 -8.29 4.11
N VAL A 38 -5.26 -7.46 5.06
CA VAL A 38 -6.67 -7.37 5.45
C VAL A 38 -7.56 -7.05 4.24
N LEU A 39 -7.14 -6.11 3.38
CA LEU A 39 -7.86 -5.79 2.15
C LEU A 39 -7.93 -6.97 1.18
N SER A 40 -6.86 -7.76 1.05
CA SER A 40 -6.84 -8.98 0.22
C SER A 40 -7.80 -10.06 0.76
N GLN A 41 -8.07 -10.04 2.07
CA GLN A 41 -8.92 -11.01 2.73
C GLN A 41 -10.41 -10.62 2.76
N ASP A 42 -10.77 -9.35 2.50
CA ASP A 42 -12.16 -8.86 2.54
C ASP A 42 -13.06 -9.68 1.60
N PRO A 43 -14.11 -10.36 2.12
CA PRO A 43 -15.04 -11.17 1.33
C PRO A 43 -15.70 -10.43 0.16
N ARG A 44 -15.93 -9.12 0.31
CA ARG A 44 -16.49 -8.27 -0.77
C ARG A 44 -15.50 -8.07 -1.90
N LYS A 45 -14.20 -8.00 -1.57
CA LYS A 45 -13.11 -7.95 -2.55
C LYS A 45 -12.79 -9.33 -3.12
N LYS A 46 -12.87 -10.39 -2.31
CA LYS A 46 -12.72 -11.79 -2.73
C LYS A 46 -13.86 -12.27 -3.63
N ARG A 47 -15.11 -11.82 -3.46
CA ARG A 47 -16.23 -12.16 -4.36
C ARG A 47 -16.03 -11.62 -5.77
N THR A 48 -15.40 -10.46 -5.93
CA THR A 48 -14.90 -9.98 -7.24
C THR A 48 -13.90 -10.92 -7.90
N LYS A 49 -13.29 -11.84 -7.13
CA LYS A 49 -12.24 -12.75 -7.58
C LYS A 49 -12.76 -14.12 -8.06
N ILE A 50 -14.04 -14.45 -7.87
CA ILE A 50 -14.57 -15.81 -8.18
C ILE A 50 -15.55 -15.80 -9.38
N MET A 51 -16.13 -14.66 -9.76
CA MET A 51 -16.86 -14.52 -11.03
C MET A 51 -16.76 -13.09 -11.59
N SER A 52 -15.59 -12.62 -12.04
CA SER A 52 -15.53 -11.55 -13.06
C SER A 52 -14.09 -11.35 -13.61
N PRO A 53 -13.94 -10.92 -14.87
CA PRO A 53 -12.65 -10.60 -15.51
C PRO A 53 -12.06 -9.27 -14.97
N TRP A 54 -11.81 -9.15 -13.66
CA TRP A 54 -11.38 -7.88 -13.04
C TRP A 54 -10.23 -8.11 -12.06
N VAL A 55 -9.09 -8.58 -12.58
CA VAL A 55 -7.86 -8.67 -11.78
C VAL A 55 -7.27 -7.26 -11.65
N LEU A 56 -7.70 -6.54 -10.60
CA LEU A 56 -7.04 -5.34 -10.13
C LEU A 56 -5.93 -5.75 -9.15
N ILE A 57 -4.67 -5.51 -9.50
CA ILE A 57 -3.53 -5.72 -8.60
C ILE A 57 -3.10 -4.37 -8.03
N LEU A 58 -3.00 -4.29 -6.70
CA LEU A 58 -2.52 -3.11 -5.99
C LEU A 58 -1.07 -3.34 -5.55
N PHE A 59 -0.19 -2.43 -5.94
CA PHE A 59 1.20 -2.41 -5.50
C PHE A 59 1.41 -1.14 -4.66
N PRO A 60 1.49 -1.26 -3.32
CA PRO A 60 1.95 -0.16 -2.49
C PRO A 60 3.43 0.07 -2.73
N VAL A 61 3.81 1.33 -2.96
CA VAL A 61 5.20 1.73 -3.22
C VAL A 61 5.60 2.78 -2.21
N HIS A 62 6.71 2.52 -1.53
CA HIS A 62 7.37 3.49 -0.67
C HIS A 62 8.46 4.21 -1.46
N GLN A 63 8.37 5.54 -1.51
CA GLN A 63 9.43 6.39 -2.00
C GLN A 63 10.13 7.04 -0.81
N GLU A 64 11.40 6.73 -0.63
CA GLU A 64 12.22 7.34 0.41
C GLU A 64 12.42 8.83 0.14
N ASN A 65 12.53 9.61 1.22
CA ASN A 65 12.92 11.00 1.14
C ASN A 65 14.45 11.11 1.17
N THR A 66 15.08 11.03 -0.01
CA THR A 66 16.55 11.10 -0.12
C THR A 66 17.14 12.45 0.25
N ALA A 67 16.33 13.51 0.34
CA ALA A 67 16.78 14.85 0.73
C ALA A 67 17.04 14.97 2.24
N GLN A 68 16.49 14.05 3.06
CA GLN A 68 16.70 14.03 4.50
C GLN A 68 16.98 12.60 4.96
N PRO A 69 18.26 12.25 5.28
CA PRO A 69 18.59 10.96 5.86
C PRO A 69 17.78 10.70 7.14
N GLY A 70 17.01 9.60 7.18
CA GLY A 70 16.10 9.28 8.28
C GLY A 70 14.79 10.09 8.30
N GLY A 71 14.57 10.94 7.30
CA GLY A 71 13.30 11.59 7.05
C GLY A 71 12.26 10.58 6.54
N ASP A 72 10.99 10.84 6.87
CA ASP A 72 9.92 9.97 6.45
C ASP A 72 9.74 10.01 4.93
N GLY A 73 9.56 8.84 4.33
CA GLY A 73 9.19 8.69 2.93
C GLY A 73 7.68 8.80 2.70
N HIS A 74 7.28 8.62 1.45
CA HIS A 74 5.89 8.71 1.03
C HIS A 74 5.38 7.39 0.44
N TRP A 75 4.12 7.06 0.72
CA TRP A 75 3.43 5.90 0.16
C TRP A 75 2.43 6.28 -0.92
N PHE A 76 2.57 5.68 -2.10
CA PHE A 76 1.57 5.74 -3.16
C PHE A 76 1.26 4.33 -3.66
N ALA A 77 0.27 4.18 -4.54
CA ALA A 77 -0.11 2.86 -5.06
C ALA A 77 -0.21 2.87 -6.58
N PHE A 78 0.28 1.78 -7.20
CA PHE A 78 -0.13 1.41 -8.55
C PHE A 78 -1.33 0.48 -8.48
N ALA A 79 -2.36 0.79 -9.27
CA ALA A 79 -3.49 -0.09 -9.50
C ALA A 79 -3.42 -0.58 -10.95
N VAL A 80 -3.18 -1.87 -11.15
CA VAL A 80 -3.06 -2.50 -12.48
C VAL A 80 -4.34 -3.26 -12.79
N ASN A 81 -5.04 -2.82 -13.83
CA ASN A 81 -6.16 -3.53 -14.41
C ASN A 81 -5.63 -4.41 -15.55
N ILE A 82 -5.51 -5.72 -15.26
CA ILE A 82 -4.97 -6.70 -16.20
C ILE A 82 -5.84 -6.83 -17.49
N PRO A 83 -7.17 -6.96 -17.40
CA PRO A 83 -8.04 -7.05 -18.59
C PRO A 83 -7.87 -5.86 -19.54
N ASP A 84 -7.89 -4.65 -19.00
CA ASP A 84 -7.83 -3.42 -19.80
C ASP A 84 -6.39 -3.07 -20.21
N LYS A 85 -5.39 -3.83 -19.72
CA LYS A 85 -3.96 -3.56 -19.88
C LYS A 85 -3.59 -2.12 -19.52
N LYS A 86 -4.24 -1.60 -18.47
CA LYS A 86 -4.07 -0.23 -17.99
C LYS A 86 -3.55 -0.26 -16.56
N PHE A 87 -2.77 0.75 -16.22
CA PHE A 87 -2.42 1.03 -14.84
C PHE A 87 -2.79 2.47 -14.48
N GLN A 88 -3.04 2.68 -13.20
CA GLN A 88 -3.29 3.99 -12.63
C GLN A 88 -2.35 4.19 -11.43
N ILE A 89 -1.84 5.40 -11.29
CA ILE A 89 -1.11 5.85 -10.10
C ILE A 89 -2.10 6.56 -9.18
N ILE A 90 -2.28 6.03 -7.98
CA ILE A 90 -3.06 6.61 -6.89
C ILE A 90 -2.04 7.23 -5.93
N TYR A 91 -1.95 8.56 -5.94
CA TYR A 91 -0.98 9.32 -5.16
C TYR A 91 -1.69 10.51 -4.51
N SER A 92 -1.71 10.53 -3.18
CA SER A 92 -2.48 11.51 -2.40
C SER A 92 -1.86 12.90 -2.39
N LEU A 93 -0.53 13.00 -2.54
CA LEU A 93 0.18 14.27 -2.66
C LEU A 93 0.36 14.71 -4.12
N ARG A 94 -0.32 14.06 -5.07
CA ARG A 94 -0.20 14.39 -6.49
C ARG A 94 -0.66 15.82 -6.74
N ASN A 95 0.23 16.64 -7.30
CA ASN A 95 -0.13 17.95 -7.82
C ASN A 95 -1.13 17.77 -8.97
N SER A 96 -2.29 18.43 -8.87
CA SER A 96 -3.38 18.36 -9.86
C SER A 96 -2.92 18.74 -11.28
N ASN A 97 -1.85 19.52 -11.41
CA ASN A 97 -1.38 20.06 -12.68
C ASN A 97 -0.46 19.11 -13.48
N ASN A 98 -0.08 17.94 -12.94
CA ASN A 98 0.63 16.87 -13.65
C ASN A 98 1.90 17.27 -14.43
N ALA A 99 2.53 18.40 -14.10
CA ALA A 99 3.69 18.91 -14.86
C ALA A 99 4.86 17.92 -14.86
N GLU A 100 5.03 17.17 -13.78
CA GLU A 100 6.12 16.22 -13.55
C GLU A 100 5.98 14.91 -14.35
N LEU A 101 4.79 14.61 -14.88
CA LEU A 101 4.51 13.43 -15.70
C LEU A 101 4.40 13.73 -17.20
N ARG A 102 4.47 15.02 -17.58
CA ARG A 102 4.68 15.39 -18.97
C ARG A 102 6.15 15.12 -19.28
N TRP A 103 6.41 14.02 -19.97
CA TRP A 103 7.74 13.56 -20.36
C TRP A 103 8.71 14.69 -20.74
N LYS A 104 9.94 14.60 -20.24
CA LYS A 104 11.14 15.02 -20.98
C LYS A 104 11.51 13.94 -21.98
#